data_AF-A0A810PY76-F1
#
_entry.id   AF-A0A810PY76-F1
#
_cell.length_a   1.000
_cell.length_b   1.000
_cell.length_c   1.000
_cell.angle_alpha   90.00
_cell.angle_beta   90.00
_cell.angle_gamma   90.00
#
_symmetry.space_group_name_H-M   'P 1'
#
loop_
_entity.id
_entity.type
_entity.pdbx_description
1 polymer ?
#
loop_
_entity_poly.entity_id
_entity_poly.type
_entity_poly.pdbx_seq_one_letter_code
_entity_poly.pdbx_strand_id
1 'polypeptide(L)'
;MSHPYKTRAGGATVTVFVPYDCANHCPFCINKKEYADCSGFSLEAILRSIRTMDSITPACDFVFTGGEPLANLDALQQMLDAIPATHKIYINTTFPVQPHCPAEKMLAFTEKNKDKITCMNISRHLVKYVEESPDEVIARIACPTRINCVLYKNYPAARLVDYAERFLPYGIPIQFRYDYTETTPENLYEQENDPILRDLKKYFTYMGLDGCRMRNGFHFLYKGLHMTYHKTLPYSTITEKGEDGITYDILYDILIKQNGEIHSDWTGVKMDVEAYRHVVFEPYDLKVLDGTVDY
;
A
#
# COMPACT_ATOMS: atom_id res chain seq x y z
N MET A 1 -18.34 -14.77 19.46
CA MET A 1 -17.00 -15.34 19.72
C MET A 1 -16.22 -15.14 18.43
N SER A 2 -15.07 -14.46 18.49
CA SER A 2 -14.19 -14.32 17.33
C SER A 2 -13.59 -15.67 16.98
N HIS A 3 -13.37 -15.92 15.69
CA HIS A 3 -12.60 -17.09 15.28
C HIS A 3 -11.12 -16.90 15.67
N PRO A 4 -10.35 -17.97 15.87
CA PRO A 4 -8.90 -17.85 15.98
C PRO A 4 -8.31 -17.18 14.73
N TYR A 5 -7.23 -16.43 14.92
CA TYR A 5 -6.55 -15.76 13.82
C TYR A 5 -5.64 -16.73 13.05
N LYS A 6 -5.55 -16.49 11.74
CA LYS A 6 -4.55 -17.09 10.85
C LYS A 6 -3.90 -16.00 9.99
N THR A 7 -2.66 -16.17 9.58
CA THR A 7 -1.99 -15.22 8.68
C THR A 7 -0.85 -15.88 7.90
N ARG A 8 -0.35 -15.20 6.86
CA ARG A 8 0.78 -15.68 6.06
C ARG A 8 2.07 -15.78 6.89
N ALA A 9 2.99 -16.65 6.48
CA ALA A 9 4.33 -16.71 7.02
C ALA A 9 5.00 -15.32 6.90
N GLY A 10 5.58 -14.85 8.00
CA GLY A 10 6.05 -13.47 8.14
C GLY A 10 5.04 -12.53 8.81
N GLY A 11 3.75 -12.86 8.84
CA GLY A 11 2.69 -12.07 9.47
C GLY A 11 1.88 -11.22 8.50
N ALA A 12 0.79 -10.66 9.00
CA ALA A 12 -0.03 -9.70 8.27
C ALA A 12 0.75 -8.39 8.07
N THR A 13 0.44 -7.64 7.01
CA THR A 13 1.04 -6.33 6.79
C THR A 13 0.56 -5.36 7.87
N VAL A 14 1.47 -4.66 8.54
CA VAL A 14 1.12 -3.65 9.53
C VAL A 14 1.09 -2.26 8.87
N THR A 15 -0.11 -1.75 8.65
CA THR A 15 -0.35 -0.42 8.09
C THR A 15 -0.44 0.63 9.20
N VAL A 16 0.45 1.61 9.19
CA VAL A 16 0.54 2.67 10.20
C VAL A 16 -0.03 3.97 9.65
N PHE A 17 -1.06 4.51 10.32
CA PHE A 17 -1.65 5.80 9.97
C PHE A 17 -0.92 6.96 10.66
N VAL A 18 -0.40 7.87 9.85
CA VAL A 18 0.12 9.16 10.32
C VAL A 18 -0.93 10.27 10.18
N PRO A 19 -1.02 11.20 11.15
CA PRO A 19 -2.06 12.22 11.17
C PRO A 19 -1.50 13.55 10.69
N TYR A 20 -1.24 13.60 9.40
CA TYR A 20 -0.94 14.85 8.73
C TYR A 20 -1.83 14.91 7.53
N ASP A 21 -2.77 15.85 7.48
CA ASP A 21 -3.61 15.97 6.30
C ASP A 21 -2.73 16.17 5.05
N CYS A 22 -2.91 15.32 4.05
CA CYS A 22 -2.25 15.46 2.76
C CYS A 22 -2.75 16.68 1.97
N ALA A 23 -3.75 17.41 2.48
CA ALA A 23 -4.43 18.56 1.88
C ALA A 23 -5.10 18.28 0.52
N ASN A 24 -4.94 17.06 0.00
CA ASN A 24 -5.57 16.60 -1.23
C ASN A 24 -7.02 16.19 -0.99
N HIS A 25 -7.82 16.30 -2.05
CA HIS A 25 -9.27 16.05 -2.03
C HIS A 25 -9.66 14.99 -3.05
N CYS A 26 -8.88 13.89 -3.12
CA CYS A 26 -9.17 12.79 -4.02
C CYS A 26 -10.56 12.22 -3.74
N PRO A 27 -11.43 12.06 -4.77
CA PRO A 27 -12.82 11.62 -4.57
C PRO A 27 -12.93 10.16 -4.09
N PHE A 28 -11.87 9.37 -4.26
CA PHE A 28 -11.74 7.98 -3.82
C PHE A 28 -10.98 7.82 -2.50
N CYS A 29 -10.63 8.93 -1.84
CA CYS A 29 -9.94 8.86 -0.55
C CYS A 29 -10.92 8.53 0.58
N ILE A 30 -11.11 7.24 0.89
CA ILE A 30 -11.99 6.85 2.01
C ILE A 30 -11.34 7.08 3.37
N ASN A 31 -10.00 7.10 3.40
CA ASN A 31 -9.23 7.22 4.63
C ASN A 31 -9.12 8.65 5.14
N LYS A 32 -9.65 9.66 4.41
CA LYS A 32 -9.59 11.07 4.81
C LYS A 32 -10.06 11.28 6.26
N LYS A 33 -11.10 10.55 6.69
CA LYS A 33 -11.60 10.62 8.07
C LYS A 33 -10.60 10.15 9.13
N GLU A 34 -9.71 9.21 8.78
CA GLU A 34 -8.71 8.66 9.70
C GLU A 34 -7.61 9.67 10.08
N TYR A 35 -7.38 10.68 9.24
CA TYR A 35 -6.28 11.64 9.41
C TYR A 35 -6.68 13.12 9.23
N ALA A 36 -7.95 13.42 8.97
CA ALA A 36 -8.45 14.79 8.93
C ALA A 36 -8.50 15.43 10.32
N ASP A 37 -8.82 14.64 11.36
CA ASP A 37 -8.73 15.06 12.75
C ASP A 37 -7.45 14.50 13.37
N CYS A 38 -6.51 15.38 13.71
CA CYS A 38 -5.21 15.00 14.29
C CYS A 38 -5.19 15.08 15.82
N SER A 39 -6.32 15.39 16.47
CA SER A 39 -6.38 15.59 17.93
C SER A 39 -6.03 14.34 18.74
N GLY A 40 -6.24 13.16 18.17
CA GLY A 40 -5.92 11.86 18.76
C GLY A 40 -4.48 11.37 18.53
N PHE A 41 -3.64 12.15 17.83
CA PHE A 41 -2.29 11.69 17.49
C PHE A 41 -1.43 11.44 18.72
N SER A 42 -0.78 10.28 18.76
CA SER A 42 0.26 9.98 19.75
C SER A 42 1.40 9.17 19.14
N LEU A 43 2.51 9.84 18.84
CA LEU A 43 3.75 9.17 18.39
C LEU A 43 4.19 8.08 19.37
N GLU A 44 4.18 8.38 20.67
CA GLU A 44 4.52 7.42 21.72
C GLU A 44 3.62 6.18 21.70
N ALA A 45 2.32 6.34 21.48
CA ALA A 45 1.41 5.20 21.37
C ALA A 45 1.67 4.37 20.12
N ILE A 46 1.90 5.02 18.97
CA ILE A 46 2.26 4.34 17.73
C ILE A 46 3.57 3.55 17.91
N LEU A 47 4.60 4.15 18.52
CA LEU A 47 5.88 3.47 18.78
C LEU A 47 5.70 2.23 19.68
N ARG A 48 4.83 2.31 20.70
CA ARG A 48 4.49 1.12 21.52
C ARG A 48 3.81 0.03 20.69
N SER A 49 2.92 0.41 19.79
CA SER A 49 2.20 -0.55 18.93
C SER A 49 3.11 -1.16 17.87
N ILE A 50 4.03 -0.39 17.28
CA ILE A 50 5.09 -0.91 16.40
C ILE A 50 5.92 -1.96 17.13
N ARG A 51 6.43 -1.66 18.34
CA ARG A 51 7.20 -2.61 19.16
C ARG A 51 6.39 -3.86 19.54
N THR A 52 5.09 -3.68 19.78
CA THR A 52 4.19 -4.80 20.04
C THR A 52 4.08 -5.71 18.83
N MET A 53 3.86 -5.15 17.64
CA MET A 53 3.75 -5.92 16.39
C MET A 53 5.07 -6.59 15.98
N ASP A 54 6.21 -5.91 16.15
CA ASP A 54 7.54 -6.49 15.99
C ASP A 54 7.72 -7.73 16.90
N SER A 55 7.38 -7.60 18.19
CA SER A 55 7.56 -8.70 19.16
C SER A 55 6.74 -9.97 18.86
N ILE A 56 5.65 -9.86 18.10
CA ILE A 56 4.74 -10.98 17.81
C ILE A 56 4.85 -11.49 16.37
N THR A 57 5.27 -10.63 15.44
CA THR A 57 5.45 -10.94 14.01
C THR A 57 6.73 -10.27 13.50
N PRO A 58 7.92 -10.80 13.85
CA PRO A 58 9.20 -10.09 13.70
C PRO A 58 9.73 -10.01 12.26
N ALA A 59 8.94 -10.41 11.27
CA ALA A 59 9.34 -10.39 9.85
C ALA A 59 8.20 -9.92 8.93
N CYS A 60 7.20 -9.22 9.47
CA CYS A 60 6.09 -8.69 8.68
C CYS A 60 6.47 -7.43 7.88
N ASP A 61 5.62 -7.04 6.96
CA ASP A 61 5.78 -5.79 6.21
C ASP A 61 5.12 -4.63 6.98
N PHE A 62 5.79 -3.48 7.09
CA PHE A 62 5.19 -2.24 7.57
C PHE A 62 4.88 -1.29 6.41
N VAL A 63 3.72 -0.65 6.43
CA VAL A 63 3.30 0.35 5.44
C VAL A 63 2.92 1.64 6.14
N PHE A 64 3.68 2.71 5.95
CA PHE A 64 3.28 4.04 6.40
C PHE A 64 2.32 4.67 5.40
N THR A 65 1.16 5.08 5.90
CA THR A 65 0.09 5.71 5.13
C THR A 65 -0.64 6.72 6.02
N GLY A 66 -1.83 7.15 5.60
CA GLY A 66 -2.68 8.09 6.32
C GLY A 66 -2.92 9.28 5.42
N GLY A 67 -2.72 10.48 5.94
CA GLY A 67 -2.64 11.65 5.08
C GLY A 67 -1.27 11.68 4.42
N GLU A 68 -0.27 12.31 5.03
CA GLU A 68 1.06 12.46 4.44
C GLU A 68 2.20 12.10 5.41
N PRO A 69 2.84 10.92 5.28
CA PRO A 69 3.96 10.50 6.13
C PRO A 69 5.15 11.47 6.14
N LEU A 70 5.42 12.17 5.03
CA LEU A 70 6.56 13.08 4.91
C LEU A 70 6.32 14.47 5.52
N ALA A 71 5.12 14.74 6.04
CA ALA A 71 4.80 16.03 6.65
C ALA A 71 5.54 16.25 7.98
N ASN A 72 5.95 15.18 8.68
CA ASN A 72 6.83 15.26 9.84
C ASN A 72 7.92 14.20 9.79
N LEU A 73 9.07 14.60 9.24
CA LEU A 73 10.23 13.73 9.06
C LEU A 73 10.83 13.25 10.39
N ASP A 74 10.74 14.04 11.47
CA ASP A 74 11.30 13.67 12.77
C ASP A 74 10.47 12.56 13.45
N ALA A 75 9.14 12.66 13.35
CA ALA A 75 8.23 11.60 13.82
C ALA A 75 8.39 10.34 12.96
N LEU A 76 8.44 10.50 11.63
CA LEU A 76 8.65 9.37 10.71
C LEU A 76 9.98 8.67 10.98
N GLN A 77 11.07 9.42 11.20
CA GLN A 77 12.36 8.81 11.52
C GLN A 77 12.30 7.98 12.79
N GLN A 78 11.69 8.49 13.87
CA GLN A 78 11.56 7.74 15.12
C GLN A 78 10.77 6.43 14.92
N MET A 79 9.74 6.43 14.07
CA MET A 79 9.00 5.22 13.73
C MET A 79 9.84 4.25 12.88
N LEU A 80 10.62 4.73 11.92
CA LEU A 80 11.54 3.91 11.12
C LEU A 80 12.63 3.27 11.99
N ASP A 81 13.18 4.03 12.94
CA ASP A 81 14.22 3.57 13.87
C ASP A 81 13.70 2.49 14.83
N ALA A 82 12.40 2.51 15.14
CA ALA A 82 11.76 1.53 16.01
C ALA A 82 11.41 0.20 15.34
N ILE A 83 11.44 0.13 14.00
CA ILE A 83 11.19 -1.09 13.24
C ILE A 83 12.55 -1.78 12.98
N PRO A 84 12.77 -3.05 13.34
CA PRO A 84 14.01 -3.76 13.00
C PRO A 84 14.24 -3.99 11.49
N ALA A 85 15.45 -4.41 11.10
CA ALA A 85 15.79 -4.68 9.69
C ALA A 85 15.23 -6.00 9.14
N THR A 86 14.61 -6.81 10.01
CA THR A 86 13.91 -8.04 9.63
C THR A 86 12.59 -7.79 8.89
N HIS A 87 12.08 -6.55 8.96
CA HIS A 87 10.87 -6.11 8.28
C HIS A 87 11.17 -5.41 6.97
N LYS A 88 10.22 -5.48 6.03
CA LYS A 88 10.18 -4.59 4.87
C LYS A 88 9.35 -3.36 5.21
N ILE A 89 9.72 -2.21 4.68
CA ILE A 89 9.05 -0.93 4.97
C ILE A 89 8.64 -0.26 3.67
N TYR A 90 7.36 0.06 3.56
CA TYR A 90 6.78 0.79 2.44
C TYR A 90 6.22 2.13 2.91
N ILE A 91 6.27 3.14 2.05
CA ILE A 91 5.69 4.46 2.33
C ILE A 91 4.75 4.84 1.19
N ASN A 92 3.48 5.10 1.50
CA ASN A 92 2.53 5.71 0.59
C ASN A 92 2.55 7.23 0.80
N THR A 93 2.88 7.99 -0.22
CA THR A 93 3.05 9.45 -0.10
C THR A 93 2.68 10.15 -1.40
N THR A 94 2.27 11.42 -1.30
CA THR A 94 2.18 12.30 -2.48
C THR A 94 3.51 13.00 -2.80
N PHE A 95 4.48 12.87 -1.89
CA PHE A 95 5.75 13.61 -1.88
C PHE A 95 5.53 15.12 -2.09
N PRO A 96 4.73 15.79 -1.23
CA PRO A 96 4.31 17.14 -1.48
C PRO A 96 5.45 18.11 -1.15
N VAL A 97 5.87 18.92 -2.13
CA VAL A 97 6.83 19.99 -1.85
C VAL A 97 6.07 21.09 -1.14
N GLN A 98 6.26 21.20 0.18
CA GLN A 98 5.59 22.19 1.02
C GLN A 98 6.57 23.30 1.44
N PRO A 99 6.10 24.54 1.70
CA PRO A 99 6.98 25.64 2.14
C PRO A 99 7.84 25.29 3.36
N HIS A 100 7.30 24.49 4.29
CA HIS A 100 7.98 24.07 5.53
C HIS A 100 8.74 22.74 5.42
N CYS A 101 8.60 22.02 4.29
CA CYS A 101 9.30 20.78 3.99
C CYS A 101 9.72 20.78 2.50
N PRO A 102 10.80 21.51 2.15
CA PRO A 102 11.21 21.65 0.76
C PRO A 102 11.73 20.33 0.18
N ALA A 103 11.70 20.21 -1.14
CA ALA A 103 12.12 19.02 -1.88
C ALA A 103 13.48 18.46 -1.40
N GLU A 104 14.50 19.31 -1.27
CA GLU A 104 15.86 18.87 -0.88
C GLU A 104 15.91 18.23 0.51
N LYS A 105 15.07 18.69 1.46
CA LYS A 105 15.00 18.09 2.78
C LYS A 105 14.38 16.69 2.72
N MET A 106 13.33 16.51 1.93
CA MET A 106 12.72 15.19 1.72
C MET A 106 13.67 14.26 0.96
N LEU A 107 14.38 14.75 -0.06
CA LEU A 107 15.37 13.96 -0.80
C LEU A 107 16.51 13.49 0.10
N ALA A 108 17.06 14.38 0.95
CA ALA A 108 18.06 14.01 1.95
C ALA A 108 17.54 12.95 2.94
N PHE A 109 16.25 13.01 3.31
CA PHE A 109 15.61 11.97 4.11
C PHE A 109 15.55 10.62 3.39
N THR A 110 15.24 10.62 2.09
CA THR A 110 15.25 9.38 1.28
C THR A 110 16.66 8.79 1.17
N GLU A 111 17.69 9.62 0.94
CA GLU A 111 19.08 9.17 0.87
C GLU A 111 19.54 8.55 2.19
N LYS A 112 19.21 9.19 3.32
CA LYS A 112 19.54 8.66 4.66
C LYS A 112 18.93 7.28 4.92
N ASN A 113 17.73 7.02 4.40
CA ASN A 113 16.93 5.84 4.72
C ASN A 113 16.83 4.83 3.56
N LYS A 114 17.65 4.95 2.52
CA LYS A 114 17.57 4.12 1.30
C LYS A 114 17.70 2.62 1.53
N ASP A 115 18.51 2.22 2.51
CA ASP A 115 18.72 0.81 2.87
C ASP A 115 17.65 0.29 3.83
N LYS A 116 16.84 1.20 4.40
CA LYS A 116 15.78 0.89 5.36
C LYS A 116 14.40 0.79 4.71
N ILE A 117 14.13 1.65 3.74
CA ILE A 117 12.84 1.73 3.04
C ILE A 117 12.89 0.81 1.82
N THR A 118 12.03 -0.21 1.82
CA THR A 118 11.91 -1.18 0.72
C THR A 118 11.34 -0.56 -0.54
N CYS A 119 10.28 0.26 -0.43
CA CYS A 119 9.75 0.99 -1.57
C CYS A 119 8.87 2.19 -1.17
N MET A 120 8.95 3.27 -1.93
CA MET A 120 8.05 4.41 -1.84
C MET A 120 7.01 4.37 -2.99
N ASN A 121 5.74 4.37 -2.61
CA ASN A 121 4.59 4.43 -3.51
C ASN A 121 4.15 5.88 -3.66
N ILE A 122 4.49 6.50 -4.79
CA ILE A 122 4.24 7.92 -5.02
C ILE A 122 2.92 8.08 -5.75
N SER A 123 1.93 8.67 -5.10
CA SER A 123 0.63 8.92 -5.70
C SER A 123 0.75 9.96 -6.81
N ARG A 124 0.46 9.53 -8.04
CA ARG A 124 0.26 10.37 -9.23
C ARG A 124 -0.96 9.82 -9.93
N HIS A 125 -1.87 10.69 -10.32
CA HIS A 125 -3.14 10.27 -10.90
C HIS A 125 -3.27 10.78 -12.32
N LEU A 126 -3.87 9.96 -13.17
CA LEU A 126 -4.13 10.32 -14.57
C LEU A 126 -4.97 11.61 -14.69
N VAL A 127 -5.89 11.79 -13.74
CA VAL A 127 -6.60 13.05 -13.49
C VAL A 127 -5.96 13.72 -12.28
N LYS A 128 -5.66 15.01 -12.39
CA LYS A 128 -5.00 15.77 -11.31
C LYS A 128 -5.98 16.01 -10.16
N TYR A 129 -5.91 15.15 -9.14
CA TYR A 129 -6.65 15.30 -7.87
C TYR A 129 -5.77 15.78 -6.72
N VAL A 130 -4.45 15.67 -6.89
CA VAL A 130 -3.44 15.98 -5.87
C VAL A 130 -2.54 17.09 -6.37
N GLU A 131 -2.00 17.87 -5.45
CA GLU A 131 -0.85 18.72 -5.75
C GLU A 131 0.39 17.81 -5.91
N GLU A 132 0.98 17.82 -7.10
CA GLU A 132 2.11 16.96 -7.45
C GLU A 132 3.40 17.76 -7.38
N SER A 133 4.41 17.22 -6.70
CA SER A 133 5.78 17.68 -6.89
C SER A 133 6.29 17.36 -8.29
N PRO A 134 7.24 18.16 -8.83
CA PRO A 134 7.80 17.93 -10.16
C PRO A 134 8.36 16.52 -10.31
N ASP A 135 8.24 15.93 -11.49
CA ASP A 135 8.69 14.55 -11.74
C ASP A 135 10.20 14.43 -11.59
N GLU A 136 10.95 15.49 -11.89
CA GLU A 136 12.40 15.60 -11.71
C GLU A 136 12.80 15.47 -10.23
N VAL A 137 11.92 15.87 -9.31
CA VAL A 137 12.14 15.66 -7.87
C VAL A 137 11.94 14.19 -7.52
N ILE A 138 10.88 13.56 -8.02
CA ILE A 138 10.61 12.14 -7.78
C ILE A 138 11.72 11.26 -8.36
N ALA A 139 12.24 11.60 -9.53
CA ALA A 139 13.36 10.91 -10.17
C ALA A 139 14.66 10.93 -9.36
N ARG A 140 14.78 11.82 -8.37
CA ARG A 140 15.94 11.94 -7.48
C ARG A 140 15.75 11.22 -6.14
N ILE A 141 14.59 10.58 -5.90
CA ILE A 141 14.37 9.80 -4.68
C ILE A 141 15.36 8.63 -4.66
N ALA A 142 16.10 8.50 -3.57
CA ALA A 142 17.13 7.48 -3.43
C ALA A 142 16.57 6.08 -3.10
N CYS A 143 15.37 6.03 -2.52
CA CYS A 143 14.68 4.77 -2.23
C CYS A 143 14.09 4.16 -3.51
N PRO A 144 13.97 2.83 -3.61
CA PRO A 144 13.19 2.20 -4.68
C PRO A 144 11.79 2.81 -4.74
N THR A 145 11.36 3.21 -5.94
CA THR A 145 10.18 4.05 -6.11
C THR A 145 9.29 3.49 -7.20
N ARG A 146 7.97 3.54 -6.98
CA ARG A 146 6.97 3.30 -8.03
C ARG A 146 5.88 4.35 -7.99
N ILE A 147 5.33 4.67 -9.16
CA ILE A 147 4.15 5.50 -9.28
C ILE A 147 2.92 4.69 -8.89
N ASN A 148 2.02 5.31 -8.15
CA ASN A 148 0.77 4.71 -7.73
C ASN A 148 -0.42 5.50 -8.27
N CYS A 149 -1.19 4.91 -9.19
CA CYS A 149 -2.26 5.58 -9.91
C CYS A 149 -3.59 4.83 -9.80
N VAL A 150 -4.53 5.36 -9.02
CA VAL A 150 -5.92 4.87 -9.05
C VAL A 150 -6.59 5.30 -10.36
N LEU A 151 -7.11 4.33 -11.11
CA LEU A 151 -7.92 4.57 -12.31
C LEU A 151 -9.41 4.63 -11.89
N TYR A 152 -9.85 5.82 -11.50
CA TYR A 152 -11.17 6.02 -10.88
C TYR A 152 -12.25 6.37 -11.92
N LYS A 153 -13.39 5.65 -11.87
CA LYS A 153 -14.58 5.88 -12.72
C LYS A 153 -14.23 6.05 -14.20
N ASN A 154 -14.68 7.15 -14.81
CA ASN A 154 -14.45 7.50 -16.21
C ASN A 154 -13.09 8.17 -16.39
N TYR A 155 -12.01 7.48 -16.04
CA TYR A 155 -10.66 7.96 -16.27
C TYR A 155 -10.40 8.11 -17.80
N PRO A 156 -9.56 9.06 -18.23
CA PRO A 156 -9.35 9.32 -19.66
C PRO A 156 -8.42 8.27 -20.29
N ALA A 157 -8.95 7.08 -20.61
CA ALA A 157 -8.18 5.93 -21.12
C ALA A 157 -7.29 6.24 -22.33
N ALA A 158 -7.69 7.18 -23.20
CA ALA A 158 -6.87 7.62 -24.33
C ALA A 158 -5.52 8.27 -23.93
N ARG A 159 -5.37 8.70 -22.67
CA ARG A 159 -4.15 9.30 -22.13
C ARG A 159 -3.22 8.30 -21.43
N LEU A 160 -3.55 7.01 -21.41
CA LEU A 160 -2.72 6.00 -20.74
C LEU A 160 -1.30 5.95 -21.31
N VAL A 161 -1.15 6.06 -22.63
CA VAL A 161 0.17 6.09 -23.28
C VAL A 161 0.96 7.32 -22.86
N ASP A 162 0.39 8.52 -22.98
CA ASP A 162 1.03 9.77 -22.53
C ASP A 162 1.46 9.69 -21.05
N TYR A 163 0.64 9.04 -20.23
CA TYR A 163 0.91 8.86 -18.81
C TYR A 163 2.06 7.87 -18.55
N ALA A 164 2.16 6.80 -19.31
CA ALA A 164 3.32 5.91 -19.26
C ALA A 164 4.59 6.62 -19.75
N GLU A 165 4.48 7.40 -20.83
CA GLU A 165 5.59 8.17 -21.40
C GLU A 165 6.09 9.29 -20.48
N ARG A 166 5.26 9.81 -19.57
CA ARG A 166 5.67 10.76 -18.52
C ARG A 166 6.76 10.18 -17.62
N PHE A 167 6.69 8.89 -17.27
CA PHE A 167 7.62 8.25 -16.33
C PHE A 167 8.71 7.41 -16.99
N LEU A 168 8.56 7.11 -18.28
CA LEU A 168 9.52 6.35 -19.07
C LEU A 168 10.96 6.90 -19.01
N PRO A 169 11.22 8.23 -19.13
CA PRO A 169 12.59 8.77 -19.07
C PRO A 169 13.29 8.55 -17.72
N TYR A 170 12.51 8.36 -16.66
CA TYR A 170 13.00 8.15 -15.30
C TYR A 170 13.10 6.67 -14.93
N GLY A 171 12.56 5.76 -15.77
CA GLY A 171 12.52 4.33 -15.49
C GLY A 171 11.67 3.97 -14.26
N ILE A 172 10.74 4.82 -13.84
CA ILE A 172 9.94 4.59 -12.62
C ILE A 172 8.71 3.74 -12.98
N PRO A 173 8.57 2.51 -12.44
CA PRO A 173 7.45 1.64 -12.76
C PRO A 173 6.11 2.21 -12.28
N ILE A 174 5.03 1.81 -12.95
CA ILE A 174 3.68 2.31 -12.67
C ILE A 174 2.80 1.18 -12.13
N GLN A 175 2.24 1.40 -10.95
CA GLN A 175 1.19 0.58 -10.39
C GLN A 175 -0.16 1.28 -10.56
N PHE A 176 -0.95 0.80 -11.50
CA PHE A 176 -2.36 1.14 -11.62
C PHE A 176 -3.17 0.37 -10.57
N ARG A 177 -4.18 1.04 -10.01
CA ARG A 177 -5.11 0.43 -9.05
C ARG A 177 -6.54 0.55 -9.52
N TYR A 178 -7.29 -0.53 -9.37
CA TYR A 178 -8.74 -0.46 -9.36
C TYR A 178 -9.21 0.30 -8.10
N ASP A 179 -10.43 0.84 -8.16
CA ASP A 179 -11.07 1.36 -6.95
C ASP A 179 -11.41 0.19 -6.01
N TYR A 180 -10.62 0.03 -4.96
CA TYR A 180 -10.81 -1.06 -4.00
C TYR A 180 -12.18 -0.98 -3.30
N THR A 181 -12.84 0.18 -3.24
CA THR A 181 -14.21 0.29 -2.69
C THR A 181 -15.25 -0.42 -3.54
N GLU A 182 -14.93 -0.68 -4.81
CA GLU A 182 -15.76 -1.40 -5.77
C GLU A 182 -15.25 -2.85 -6.01
N THR A 183 -14.17 -3.27 -5.35
CA THR A 183 -13.64 -4.64 -5.49
C THR A 183 -14.41 -5.62 -4.60
N THR A 184 -14.83 -6.74 -5.17
CA THR A 184 -15.50 -7.84 -4.48
C THR A 184 -14.79 -9.16 -4.79
N PRO A 185 -15.02 -10.23 -4.01
CA PRO A 185 -14.47 -11.55 -4.33
C PRO A 185 -14.80 -12.02 -5.75
N GLU A 186 -16.00 -11.69 -6.24
CA GLU A 186 -16.48 -12.10 -7.57
C GLU A 186 -15.77 -11.36 -8.70
N ASN A 187 -15.48 -10.07 -8.53
CA ASN A 187 -14.83 -9.26 -9.58
C ASN A 187 -13.30 -9.21 -9.46
N LEU A 188 -12.74 -9.74 -8.37
CA LEU A 188 -11.32 -9.71 -8.07
C LEU A 188 -10.51 -10.23 -9.26
N TYR A 189 -10.85 -11.41 -9.78
CA TYR A 189 -10.16 -12.04 -10.92
C TYR A 189 -10.91 -11.94 -12.25
N GLU A 190 -12.01 -11.18 -12.30
CA GLU A 190 -12.75 -10.97 -13.54
C GLU A 190 -11.89 -10.23 -14.56
N GLN A 191 -11.84 -10.76 -15.79
CA GLN A 191 -11.06 -10.20 -16.89
C GLN A 191 -11.88 -9.80 -18.11
N GLU A 192 -13.00 -10.48 -18.39
CA GLU A 192 -13.72 -10.34 -19.67
C GLU A 192 -14.45 -9.00 -19.77
N ASN A 193 -15.02 -8.54 -18.67
CA ASN A 193 -15.83 -7.33 -18.56
C ASN A 193 -15.11 -6.22 -17.80
N ASP A 194 -13.84 -6.40 -17.45
CA ASP A 194 -13.00 -5.37 -16.85
C ASP A 194 -12.59 -4.32 -17.90
N PRO A 195 -13.16 -3.10 -17.87
CA PRO A 195 -12.84 -2.06 -18.83
C PRO A 195 -11.39 -1.56 -18.69
N ILE A 196 -10.84 -1.53 -17.47
CA ILE A 196 -9.47 -1.10 -17.20
C ILE A 196 -8.49 -2.10 -17.79
N LEU A 197 -8.70 -3.39 -17.53
CA LEU A 197 -7.84 -4.44 -18.08
C LEU A 197 -7.86 -4.42 -19.61
N ARG A 198 -9.04 -4.23 -20.22
CA ARG A 198 -9.18 -4.11 -21.68
C ARG A 198 -8.43 -2.90 -22.22
N ASP A 199 -8.54 -1.74 -21.58
CA ASP A 199 -7.84 -0.53 -22.00
C ASP A 199 -6.32 -0.68 -21.87
N LEU A 200 -5.83 -1.28 -20.78
CA LEU A 200 -4.39 -1.55 -20.59
C LEU A 200 -3.86 -2.54 -21.63
N LYS A 201 -4.58 -3.65 -21.89
CA LYS A 201 -4.23 -4.63 -22.94
C LYS A 201 -4.24 -4.03 -24.35
N LYS A 202 -5.01 -2.95 -24.58
CA LYS A 202 -5.02 -2.23 -25.86
C LYS A 202 -3.72 -1.47 -26.12
N TYR A 203 -3.10 -0.91 -25.09
CA TYR A 203 -1.95 -0.01 -25.24
C TYR A 203 -0.61 -0.65 -24.83
N PHE A 204 -0.63 -1.69 -23.99
CA PHE A 204 0.56 -2.24 -23.36
C PHE A 204 0.64 -3.75 -23.54
N THR A 205 1.87 -4.29 -23.54
CA THR A 205 2.09 -5.73 -23.68
C THR A 205 1.78 -6.43 -22.37
N TYR A 206 0.76 -7.29 -22.36
CA TYR A 206 0.46 -8.14 -21.21
C TYR A 206 1.54 -9.21 -21.00
N MET A 207 1.97 -9.38 -19.75
CA MET A 207 3.06 -10.28 -19.38
C MET A 207 2.60 -11.47 -18.54
N GLY A 208 1.68 -11.25 -17.60
CA GLY A 208 1.20 -12.31 -16.71
C GLY A 208 0.30 -11.81 -15.60
N LEU A 209 -0.18 -12.74 -14.79
CA LEU A 209 -1.05 -12.51 -13.63
C LEU A 209 -0.47 -13.20 -12.40
N ASP A 210 -0.34 -12.47 -11.31
CA ASP A 210 -0.18 -13.05 -9.97
C ASP A 210 -1.42 -12.81 -9.11
N GLY A 211 -1.56 -13.58 -8.04
CA GLY A 211 -2.63 -13.33 -7.08
C GLY A 211 -2.72 -14.29 -5.91
N CYS A 212 -3.48 -13.86 -4.92
CA CYS A 212 -3.86 -14.60 -3.72
C CYS A 212 -5.35 -14.38 -3.39
N ARG A 213 -5.83 -14.88 -2.23
CA ARG A 213 -7.25 -14.74 -1.87
C ARG A 213 -7.77 -13.29 -1.83
N MET A 214 -6.90 -12.32 -1.54
CA MET A 214 -7.30 -10.92 -1.29
C MET A 214 -6.95 -9.93 -2.41
N ARG A 215 -5.99 -10.25 -3.29
CA ARG A 215 -5.48 -9.35 -4.33
C ARG A 215 -4.96 -10.10 -5.54
N ASN A 216 -4.82 -9.37 -6.64
CA ASN A 216 -4.09 -9.82 -7.82
C ASN A 216 -3.27 -8.69 -8.46
N GLY A 217 -2.40 -9.06 -9.40
CA GLY A 217 -1.60 -8.14 -10.20
C GLY A 217 -1.54 -8.61 -11.65
N PHE A 218 -2.09 -7.82 -12.56
CA PHE A 218 -1.89 -7.97 -14.01
C PHE A 218 -0.64 -7.20 -14.41
N HIS A 219 0.34 -7.88 -14.97
CA HIS A 219 1.64 -7.32 -15.33
C HIS A 219 1.69 -6.93 -16.80
N PHE A 220 2.31 -5.78 -17.07
CA PHE A 220 2.44 -5.20 -18.39
C PHE A 220 3.85 -4.64 -18.62
N LEU A 221 4.22 -4.55 -19.89
CA LEU A 221 5.45 -3.93 -20.36
C LEU A 221 5.14 -2.88 -21.43
N TYR A 222 5.82 -1.73 -21.33
CA TYR A 222 5.79 -0.70 -22.38
C TYR A 222 7.16 -0.09 -22.56
N LYS A 223 7.81 -0.33 -23.71
CA LYS A 223 9.15 0.19 -24.04
C LYS A 223 10.19 -0.05 -22.93
N GLY A 224 10.12 -1.21 -22.26
CA GLY A 224 10.99 -1.57 -21.14
C GLY A 224 10.53 -1.08 -19.76
N LEU A 225 9.48 -0.26 -19.69
CA LEU A 225 8.86 0.15 -18.43
C LEU A 225 7.89 -0.91 -17.94
N HIS A 226 8.13 -1.43 -16.73
CA HIS A 226 7.22 -2.36 -16.08
C HIS A 226 6.02 -1.62 -15.47
N MET A 227 4.85 -2.21 -15.64
CA MET A 227 3.62 -1.71 -15.05
C MET A 227 2.80 -2.86 -14.48
N THR A 228 2.05 -2.58 -13.41
CA THR A 228 1.12 -3.54 -12.83
C THR A 228 -0.23 -2.87 -12.65
N TYR A 229 -1.31 -3.59 -12.96
CA TYR A 229 -2.65 -3.24 -12.56
C TYR A 229 -3.12 -4.21 -11.50
N HIS A 230 -3.39 -3.72 -10.29
CA HIS A 230 -3.88 -4.57 -9.22
C HIS A 230 -5.32 -4.27 -8.84
N LYS A 231 -6.01 -5.34 -8.41
CA LYS A 231 -7.24 -5.29 -7.64
C LYS A 231 -6.97 -5.83 -6.25
N THR A 232 -7.65 -5.29 -5.25
CA THR A 232 -7.46 -5.64 -3.85
C THR A 232 -8.78 -5.46 -3.13
N LEU A 233 -9.18 -6.45 -2.33
CA LEU A 233 -10.38 -6.36 -1.51
C LEU A 233 -10.27 -5.21 -0.51
N PRO A 234 -11.37 -4.49 -0.24
CA PRO A 234 -11.39 -3.38 0.71
C PRO A 234 -11.24 -3.83 2.17
N TYR A 235 -11.66 -5.06 2.46
CA TYR A 235 -11.49 -5.72 3.75
C TYR A 235 -10.61 -6.95 3.50
N SER A 236 -9.51 -7.00 4.24
CA SER A 236 -8.46 -7.99 4.08
C SER A 236 -8.65 -9.22 4.99
N THR A 237 -9.63 -9.20 5.91
CA THR A 237 -10.00 -10.37 6.71
C THR A 237 -10.85 -11.35 5.90
N ILE A 238 -10.37 -12.58 5.76
CA ILE A 238 -11.09 -13.66 5.06
C ILE A 238 -11.45 -14.74 6.08
N THR A 239 -12.74 -15.01 6.24
CA THR A 239 -13.21 -16.10 7.11
C THR A 239 -13.30 -17.40 6.30
N GLU A 240 -12.53 -18.40 6.68
CA GLU A 240 -12.45 -19.69 5.95
C GLU A 240 -12.35 -20.86 6.93
N LYS A 241 -12.95 -22.00 6.58
CA LYS A 241 -12.80 -23.25 7.35
C LYS A 241 -11.54 -23.98 6.86
N GLY A 242 -10.56 -24.14 7.75
CA GLY A 242 -9.33 -24.86 7.49
C GLY A 242 -9.54 -26.37 7.33
N GLU A 243 -8.50 -27.03 6.82
CA GLU A 243 -8.46 -28.49 6.65
C GLU A 243 -8.58 -29.26 7.97
N ASP A 244 -8.19 -28.63 9.08
CA ASP A 244 -8.36 -29.09 10.46
C ASP A 244 -9.80 -28.99 10.98
N GLY A 245 -10.72 -28.46 10.18
CA GLY A 245 -12.11 -28.26 10.52
C GLY A 245 -12.39 -27.00 11.35
N ILE A 246 -11.38 -26.19 11.66
CA ILE A 246 -11.51 -24.95 12.41
C ILE A 246 -11.80 -23.79 11.45
N THR A 247 -12.79 -22.96 11.78
CA THR A 247 -13.01 -21.69 11.07
C THR A 247 -12.04 -20.66 11.60
N TYR A 248 -11.28 -20.01 10.71
CA TYR A 248 -10.30 -18.96 11.02
C TYR A 248 -10.72 -17.62 10.45
N ASP A 249 -10.32 -16.55 11.12
CA ASP A 249 -10.26 -15.21 10.53
C ASP A 249 -8.83 -14.98 10.03
N ILE A 250 -8.65 -15.05 8.71
CA ILE A 250 -7.34 -14.91 8.05
C ILE A 250 -7.04 -13.43 7.84
N LEU A 251 -6.01 -12.91 8.50
CA LEU A 251 -5.61 -11.50 8.43
C LEU A 251 -4.51 -11.28 7.40
N TYR A 252 -4.73 -10.36 6.46
CA TYR A 252 -3.71 -9.92 5.49
C TYR A 252 -3.13 -8.54 5.82
N ASP A 253 -3.93 -7.65 6.40
CA ASP A 253 -3.52 -6.36 6.96
C ASP A 253 -3.91 -6.25 8.44
N ILE A 254 -3.16 -5.43 9.17
CA ILE A 254 -3.42 -4.95 10.54
C ILE A 254 -3.20 -3.45 10.51
N LEU A 255 -4.04 -2.68 11.20
CA LEU A 255 -3.92 -1.22 11.21
C LEU A 255 -3.44 -0.73 12.58
N ILE A 256 -2.42 0.13 12.59
CA ILE A 256 -2.09 0.99 13.73
C ILE A 256 -2.68 2.38 13.45
N LYS A 257 -3.70 2.74 14.23
CA LYS A 257 -4.36 4.04 14.16
C LYS A 257 -3.46 5.14 14.73
N GLN A 258 -3.77 6.40 14.43
CA GLN A 258 -2.98 7.56 14.87
C GLN A 258 -2.87 7.71 16.40
N ASN A 259 -3.80 7.14 17.16
CA ASN A 259 -3.79 7.08 18.64
C ASN A 259 -3.05 5.85 19.19
N GLY A 260 -2.44 5.05 18.31
CA GLY A 260 -1.76 3.80 18.64
C GLY A 260 -2.66 2.58 18.76
N GLU A 261 -3.98 2.68 18.59
CA GLU A 261 -4.83 1.49 18.63
C GLU A 261 -4.51 0.53 17.48
N ILE A 262 -4.52 -0.77 17.79
CA ILE A 262 -4.30 -1.84 16.80
C ILE A 262 -5.65 -2.42 16.41
N HIS A 263 -5.96 -2.42 15.11
CA HIS A 263 -7.20 -2.92 14.53
C HIS A 263 -6.88 -4.07 13.58
N SER A 264 -7.74 -5.09 13.55
CA SER A 264 -7.47 -6.32 12.79
C SER A 264 -7.63 -6.14 11.28
N ASP A 265 -8.32 -5.08 10.85
CA ASP A 265 -8.56 -4.75 9.43
C ASP A 265 -9.22 -3.36 9.27
N TRP A 266 -9.57 -3.01 8.04
CA TRP A 266 -10.31 -1.81 7.65
C TRP A 266 -11.79 -1.75 8.10
N THR A 267 -12.28 -2.79 8.78
CA THR A 267 -13.66 -2.85 9.32
C THR A 267 -13.88 -2.01 10.59
N GLY A 268 -12.80 -1.50 11.20
CA GLY A 268 -12.85 -0.75 12.46
C GLY A 268 -12.92 -1.63 13.71
N VAL A 269 -12.71 -2.94 13.56
CA VAL A 269 -12.64 -3.88 14.69
C VAL A 269 -11.28 -3.77 15.36
N LYS A 270 -11.29 -3.39 16.64
CA LYS A 270 -10.09 -3.42 17.49
C LYS A 270 -9.58 -4.84 17.60
N MET A 271 -8.28 -5.03 17.39
CA MET A 271 -7.65 -6.34 17.40
C MET A 271 -7.50 -6.88 18.82
N ASP A 272 -7.78 -8.18 18.99
CA ASP A 272 -7.34 -8.91 20.17
C ASP A 272 -5.87 -9.30 20.00
N VAL A 273 -4.97 -8.47 20.54
CA VAL A 273 -3.52 -8.66 20.43
C VAL A 273 -3.08 -9.96 21.10
N GLU A 274 -3.74 -10.37 22.20
CA GLU A 274 -3.36 -11.60 22.90
C GLU A 274 -3.75 -12.82 22.07
N ALA A 275 -4.95 -12.84 21.48
CA ALA A 275 -5.32 -13.89 20.53
C ALA A 275 -4.35 -13.94 19.33
N TYR A 276 -3.89 -12.79 18.83
CA TYR A 276 -2.93 -12.73 17.72
C TYR A 276 -1.52 -13.22 18.11
N ARG A 277 -1.13 -13.19 19.38
CA ARG A 277 0.13 -13.85 19.82
C ARG A 277 0.14 -15.34 19.56
N HIS A 278 -1.04 -15.96 19.49
CA HIS A 278 -1.22 -17.39 19.21
C HIS A 278 -1.73 -17.62 17.78
N VAL A 279 -1.49 -16.67 16.86
CA VAL A 279 -1.91 -16.76 15.46
C VAL A 279 -1.32 -18.00 14.78
N VAL A 280 -2.13 -18.65 13.95
CA VAL A 280 -1.66 -19.75 13.10
C VAL A 280 -1.00 -19.17 11.85
N PHE A 281 0.21 -19.60 11.53
CA PHE A 281 0.89 -19.22 10.29
C PHE A 281 0.61 -20.23 9.17
N GLU A 282 0.35 -19.74 7.97
CA GLU A 282 0.28 -20.52 6.73
C GLU A 282 1.27 -20.00 5.68
N PRO A 283 1.69 -20.79 4.68
CA PRO A 283 2.50 -20.28 3.57
C PRO A 283 1.83 -19.09 2.89
N TYR A 284 2.62 -18.13 2.39
CA TYR A 284 2.02 -17.05 1.61
C TYR A 284 1.40 -17.63 0.33
N ASP A 285 0.14 -17.30 0.10
CA ASP A 285 -0.70 -17.88 -0.96
C ASP A 285 -0.64 -17.11 -2.29
N LEU A 286 0.21 -16.08 -2.38
CA LEU A 286 0.51 -15.37 -3.62
C LEU A 286 1.20 -16.31 -4.61
N LYS A 287 0.61 -16.45 -5.80
CA LYS A 287 1.08 -17.34 -6.87
C LYS A 287 1.03 -16.64 -8.21
N VAL A 288 1.94 -17.01 -9.10
CA VAL A 288 1.79 -16.72 -10.54
C VAL A 288 0.71 -17.65 -11.09
N LEU A 289 -0.33 -17.06 -11.65
CA LEU A 289 -1.50 -17.76 -12.19
C LEU A 289 -1.40 -17.93 -13.71
N ASP A 290 -0.79 -16.96 -14.40
CA ASP A 290 -0.45 -17.07 -15.82
C ASP A 290 0.77 -16.21 -16.19
N GLY A 291 1.33 -16.51 -17.37
CA GLY A 291 2.39 -15.71 -17.97
C GLY A 291 3.72 -15.71 -17.21
N THR A 292 4.44 -14.60 -17.30
CA THR A 292 5.71 -14.36 -16.61
C THR A 292 5.58 -13.10 -15.77
N VAL A 293 5.84 -13.24 -14.47
CA VAL A 293 5.82 -12.17 -13.49
C VAL A 293 7.22 -12.06 -12.88
N ASP A 294 7.85 -10.91 -13.08
CA ASP A 294 9.13 -10.58 -12.46
C ASP A 294 8.86 -9.82 -11.15
N TYR A 295 9.46 -10.31 -10.05
CA TYR A 295 9.36 -9.76 -8.69
C TYR A 295 10.55 -8.89 -8.33
#